data_AF-A0A7X7NIN3-F1
#
_entry.id   AF-A0A7X7NIN3-F1
#
_cell.length_a   1.000
_cell.length_b   1.000
_cell.length_c   1.000
_cell.angle_alpha   90.00
_cell.angle_beta   90.00
_cell.angle_gamma   90.00
#
_symmetry.space_group_name_H-M   'P 1'
#
loop_
_entity.id
_entity.type
_entity.pdbx_description
1 polymer ?
#
loop_
_entity_poly.entity_id
_entity_poly.type
_entity_poly.pdbx_seq_one_letter_code
_entity_poly.pdbx_strand_id
1 'polypeptide(L)'
;MQLNPKTLEKLRILINEETEYRSGPKLVSFFNELGFNDSYGQGFPSRWAYTDEKLSLINGTADLDKCIRKLFSPINYISRVDELDSFIRDFNQYLAFDKWKIVRNNEEISFVKKDKIEIKNKENIVPETESEFLEKDFKNVNIDKIGLDSRLTDILKLRLNEIEKCIKSNA
;
A
#
# COMPACT_ATOMS: atom_id res chain seq x y z
N MET A 1 4.32 -17.95 8.99
CA MET A 1 5.52 -17.39 8.30
C MET A 1 6.51 -16.81 9.32
N GLN A 2 7.82 -16.72 9.03
CA GLN A 2 8.79 -16.02 9.90
C GLN A 2 9.41 -14.83 9.16
N LEU A 3 9.33 -13.65 9.77
CA LEU A 3 9.73 -12.37 9.20
C LEU A 3 11.01 -11.85 9.84
N ASN A 4 11.86 -11.22 9.02
CA ASN A 4 13.01 -10.48 9.49
C ASN A 4 12.59 -9.14 10.18
N PRO A 5 13.48 -8.52 10.96
CA PRO A 5 13.15 -7.31 11.73
C PRO A 5 12.64 -6.13 10.88
N LYS A 6 13.14 -5.95 9.65
CA LYS A 6 12.72 -4.85 8.78
C LYS A 6 11.33 -5.06 8.21
N THR A 7 10.95 -6.30 7.92
CA THR A 7 9.59 -6.61 7.51
C THR A 7 8.60 -6.46 8.66
N LEU A 8 8.98 -6.84 9.88
CA LEU A 8 8.17 -6.58 11.08
C LEU A 8 7.99 -5.07 11.32
N GLU A 9 9.05 -4.29 11.17
CA GLU A 9 8.99 -2.83 11.29
C GLU A 9 7.99 -2.22 10.29
N LYS A 10 8.01 -2.66 9.03
CA LYS A 10 7.04 -2.21 8.03
C LYS A 10 5.62 -2.65 8.38
N LEU A 11 5.44 -3.88 8.85
CA LEU A 11 4.14 -4.38 9.29
C LEU A 11 3.58 -3.55 10.46
N ARG A 12 4.42 -3.18 11.43
CA ARG A 12 4.05 -2.26 12.51
C ARG A 12 3.55 -0.93 11.97
N ILE A 13 4.25 -0.33 11.01
CA ILE A 13 3.87 0.96 10.42
C ILE A 13 2.51 0.85 9.72
N LEU A 14 2.27 -0.23 8.99
CA LEU A 14 0.98 -0.51 8.35
C LEU A 14 -0.15 -0.66 9.37
N ILE A 15 0.09 -1.38 10.47
CA ILE A 15 -0.89 -1.57 11.56
C ILE A 15 -1.13 -0.26 12.32
N ASN A 16 -0.11 0.53 12.60
CA ASN A 16 -0.26 1.70 13.46
C ASN A 16 -0.86 2.91 12.73
N GLU A 17 -0.50 3.10 11.45
CA GLU A 17 -0.69 4.40 10.77
C GLU A 17 -1.11 4.32 9.29
N GLU A 18 -0.40 3.55 8.45
CA GLU A 18 -0.55 3.70 6.98
C GLU A 18 -1.88 3.16 6.45
N THR A 19 -2.38 2.06 7.01
CA THR A 19 -3.69 1.51 6.58
C THR A 19 -4.85 2.30 7.18
N GLU A 20 -4.70 2.70 8.44
CA GLU A 20 -5.54 3.63 9.18
C GLU A 20 -4.80 4.03 10.47
N TYR A 21 -5.11 5.21 10.99
CA TYR A 21 -4.61 5.63 12.30
C TYR A 21 -5.26 4.80 13.43
N ARG A 22 -4.44 4.02 14.15
CA ARG A 22 -4.86 3.29 15.35
C ARG A 22 -4.32 3.95 16.62
N SER A 23 -5.24 4.40 17.47
CA SER A 23 -4.92 4.84 18.83
C SER A 23 -4.52 3.65 19.71
N GLY A 24 -3.95 3.91 20.89
CA GLY A 24 -3.58 2.85 21.84
C GLY A 24 -4.69 1.84 22.14
N PRO A 25 -5.93 2.29 22.49
CA PRO A 25 -7.07 1.38 22.67
C PRO A 25 -7.42 0.58 21.41
N LYS A 26 -7.32 1.18 20.20
CA LYS A 26 -7.59 0.48 18.94
C LYS A 26 -6.54 -0.58 18.64
N LEU A 27 -5.28 -0.35 18.98
CA LEU A 27 -4.22 -1.36 18.86
C LEU A 27 -4.47 -2.54 19.80
N VAL A 28 -4.86 -2.26 21.05
CA VAL A 28 -5.26 -3.31 22.01
C VAL A 28 -6.41 -4.13 21.45
N SER A 29 -7.47 -3.49 20.95
CA SER A 29 -8.60 -4.19 20.31
C SER A 29 -8.15 -5.05 19.12
N PHE A 30 -7.31 -4.50 18.23
CA PHE A 30 -6.81 -5.22 17.06
C PHE A 30 -6.08 -6.50 17.43
N PHE A 31 -5.18 -6.46 18.43
CA PHE A 31 -4.44 -7.63 18.89
C PHE A 31 -5.29 -8.57 19.75
N ASN A 32 -6.25 -8.07 20.53
CA ASN A 32 -7.15 -8.94 21.28
C ASN A 32 -8.01 -9.82 20.37
N GLU A 33 -8.42 -9.31 19.20
CA GLU A 33 -9.08 -10.12 18.16
C GLU A 33 -8.18 -11.22 17.57
N LEU A 34 -6.86 -11.13 17.75
CA LEU A 34 -5.87 -12.15 17.39
C LEU A 34 -5.60 -13.15 18.53
N GLY A 35 -6.31 -13.03 19.66
CA GLY A 35 -6.21 -13.95 20.81
C GLY A 35 -5.44 -13.39 22.01
N PHE A 36 -4.98 -12.14 21.95
CA PHE A 36 -4.46 -11.46 23.13
C PHE A 36 -5.60 -11.02 24.10
N ASN A 37 -5.24 -10.66 25.32
CA ASN A 37 -6.21 -10.21 26.34
C ASN A 37 -5.65 -9.03 27.15
N ASP A 38 -5.12 -8.04 26.44
CA ASP A 38 -4.53 -6.85 27.04
C ASP A 38 -5.60 -5.77 27.31
N SER A 39 -5.30 -4.82 28.19
CA SER A 39 -6.16 -3.68 28.52
C SER A 39 -5.37 -2.37 28.45
N TYR A 40 -5.95 -1.34 27.83
CA TYR A 40 -5.31 -0.03 27.72
C TYR A 40 -5.54 0.82 28.98
N GLY A 41 -4.48 1.43 29.53
CA GLY A 41 -4.58 2.19 30.78
C GLY A 41 -3.34 3.00 31.14
N GLN A 42 -3.27 3.47 32.39
CA GLN A 42 -2.11 4.21 32.89
C GLN A 42 -0.86 3.30 32.89
N GLY A 43 0.28 3.83 32.43
CA GLY A 43 1.53 3.08 32.31
C GLY A 43 1.62 2.21 31.05
N PHE A 44 0.64 2.29 30.14
CA PHE A 44 0.68 1.54 28.88
C PHE A 44 1.88 1.99 28.02
N PRO A 45 2.59 1.05 27.35
CA PRO A 45 3.71 1.38 26.49
C PRO A 45 3.32 2.29 25.32
N SER A 46 4.33 2.87 24.66
CA SER A 46 4.11 3.60 23.42
C SER A 46 3.52 2.67 22.35
N ARG A 47 2.77 3.24 21.40
CA ARG A 47 2.12 2.48 20.32
C ARG A 47 3.09 1.62 19.51
N TRP A 48 4.29 2.15 19.23
CA TRP A 48 5.28 1.41 18.48
C TRP A 48 5.84 0.23 19.29
N ALA A 49 6.10 0.43 20.59
CA ALA A 49 6.65 -0.60 21.46
C ALA A 49 5.65 -1.72 21.72
N TYR A 50 4.38 -1.37 21.95
CA TYR A 50 3.30 -2.35 22.09
C TYR A 50 3.17 -3.23 20.84
N THR A 51 3.08 -2.62 19.66
CA THR A 51 2.93 -3.37 18.41
C THR A 51 4.16 -4.23 18.12
N ASP A 52 5.38 -3.75 18.37
CA ASP A 52 6.60 -4.56 18.19
C ASP A 52 6.62 -5.76 19.14
N GLU A 53 6.25 -5.58 20.41
CA GLU A 53 6.12 -6.68 21.37
C GLU A 53 5.14 -7.74 20.85
N LYS A 54 3.92 -7.35 20.46
CA LYS A 54 2.91 -8.30 19.99
C LYS A 54 3.30 -8.99 18.69
N LEU A 55 3.88 -8.25 17.74
CA LEU A 55 4.38 -8.84 16.50
C LEU A 55 5.52 -9.83 16.75
N SER A 56 6.40 -9.56 17.73
CA SER A 56 7.49 -10.48 18.08
C SER A 56 6.97 -11.82 18.63
N LEU A 57 5.90 -11.78 19.44
CA LEU A 57 5.28 -12.97 20.05
C LEU A 57 4.63 -13.89 19.01
N ILE A 58 4.03 -13.33 17.96
CA ILE A 58 3.37 -14.12 16.92
C ILE A 58 4.28 -14.47 15.74
N ASN A 59 5.47 -13.89 15.63
CA ASN A 59 6.36 -14.13 14.51
C ASN A 59 6.81 -15.60 14.44
N GLY A 60 6.70 -16.23 13.27
CA GLY A 60 6.98 -17.66 13.10
C GLY A 60 5.78 -18.57 13.38
N THR A 61 4.65 -18.04 13.86
CA THR A 61 3.44 -18.82 14.18
C THR A 61 2.34 -18.63 13.11
N ALA A 62 1.24 -19.38 13.24
CA ALA A 62 0.05 -19.19 12.42
C ALA A 62 -0.70 -17.87 12.73
N ASP A 63 -0.49 -17.28 13.91
CA ASP A 63 -1.17 -16.05 14.30
C ASP A 63 -0.63 -14.82 13.58
N LEU A 64 0.62 -14.87 13.11
CA LEU A 64 1.15 -13.87 12.19
C LEU A 64 0.37 -13.87 10.86
N ASP A 65 0.10 -15.05 10.31
CA ASP A 65 -0.65 -15.19 9.07
C ASP A 65 -2.09 -14.65 9.26
N LYS A 66 -2.72 -14.89 10.42
CA LYS A 66 -4.01 -14.30 10.79
C LYS A 66 -3.93 -12.77 10.90
N CYS A 67 -2.88 -12.24 11.55
CA CYS A 67 -2.64 -10.81 11.69
C CYS A 67 -2.58 -10.12 10.32
N ILE A 68 -1.80 -10.68 9.39
CA ILE A 68 -1.64 -10.12 8.05
C ILE A 68 -2.94 -10.22 7.24
N ARG A 69 -3.67 -11.35 7.32
CA ARG A 69 -4.99 -11.50 6.67
C ARG A 69 -6.00 -10.48 7.21
N LYS A 70 -6.02 -10.24 8.52
CA LYS A 70 -6.90 -9.25 9.15
C LYS A 70 -6.58 -7.84 8.68
N LEU A 71 -5.30 -7.47 8.65
CA LEU A 71 -4.83 -6.17 8.20
C LEU A 71 -5.23 -5.89 6.74
N PHE A 72 -5.02 -6.86 5.84
CA PHE A 72 -5.30 -6.73 4.42
C PHE A 72 -6.67 -7.26 3.99
N SER A 73 -7.61 -7.44 4.92
CA SER A 73 -8.92 -8.00 4.61
C SER A 73 -9.69 -7.08 3.65
N PRO A 74 -10.07 -7.54 2.44
CA PRO A 74 -10.74 -6.70 1.44
C PRO A 74 -12.02 -6.00 1.92
N ILE A 75 -12.71 -6.59 2.90
CA ILE A 75 -13.92 -6.02 3.50
C ILE A 75 -13.67 -4.65 4.18
N ASN A 76 -12.44 -4.40 4.66
CA ASN A 76 -12.06 -3.12 5.27
C ASN A 76 -11.76 -2.01 4.24
N TYR A 77 -11.75 -2.39 2.96
CA TYR A 77 -11.37 -1.54 1.83
C TYR A 77 -12.47 -1.49 0.76
N ILE A 78 -13.73 -1.71 1.14
CA ILE A 78 -14.87 -1.50 0.25
C ILE A 78 -14.78 -0.07 -0.33
N SER A 79 -14.91 0.04 -1.65
CA SER A 79 -14.73 1.30 -2.42
C SER A 79 -13.30 1.87 -2.45
N ARG A 80 -12.30 1.21 -1.86
CA ARG A 80 -10.88 1.62 -1.80
C ARG A 80 -9.93 0.46 -2.08
N VAL A 81 -10.34 -0.47 -2.93
CA VAL A 81 -9.56 -1.70 -3.23
C VAL A 81 -8.21 -1.38 -3.87
N ASP A 82 -8.11 -0.29 -4.63
CA ASP A 82 -6.85 0.17 -5.22
C ASP A 82 -5.82 0.57 -4.15
N GLU A 83 -6.26 1.15 -3.01
CA GLU A 83 -5.40 1.46 -1.87
C GLU A 83 -4.86 0.17 -1.23
N LEU A 84 -5.74 -0.82 -1.02
CA LEU A 84 -5.36 -2.14 -0.54
C LEU A 84 -4.29 -2.79 -1.43
N ASP A 85 -4.49 -2.77 -2.73
CA ASP A 85 -3.54 -3.33 -3.70
C ASP A 85 -2.20 -2.59 -3.67
N SER A 86 -2.22 -1.27 -3.42
CA SER A 86 -0.98 -0.51 -3.20
C SER A 86 -0.27 -0.93 -1.92
N PHE A 87 -0.97 -1.06 -0.79
CA PHE A 87 -0.36 -1.50 0.47
C PHE A 87 0.23 -2.92 0.36
N ILE A 88 -0.48 -3.85 -0.28
CA ILE A 88 0.01 -5.21 -0.53
C ILE A 88 1.26 -5.18 -1.42
N ARG A 89 1.25 -4.38 -2.49
CA ARG A 89 2.41 -4.22 -3.39
C ARG A 89 3.63 -3.68 -2.64
N ASP A 90 3.44 -2.67 -1.81
CA ASP A 90 4.53 -2.06 -1.05
C ASP A 90 5.06 -3.00 0.03
N PHE A 91 4.19 -3.69 0.77
CA PHE A 91 4.61 -4.68 1.77
C PHE A 91 5.33 -5.88 1.15
N ASN A 92 4.91 -6.31 -0.05
CA ASN A 92 5.56 -7.39 -0.78
C ASN A 92 7.03 -7.11 -1.13
N GLN A 93 7.46 -5.84 -1.20
CA GLN A 93 8.88 -5.50 -1.40
C GLN A 93 9.73 -5.93 -0.20
N TYR A 94 9.16 -5.90 1.01
CA TYR A 94 9.82 -6.36 2.23
C TYR A 94 9.74 -7.89 2.36
N LEU A 95 8.56 -8.46 2.13
CA LEU A 95 8.33 -9.91 2.20
C LEU A 95 9.18 -10.72 1.21
N ALA A 96 9.60 -10.11 0.10
CA ALA A 96 10.50 -10.75 -0.85
C ALA A 96 11.80 -11.24 -0.17
N PHE A 97 12.33 -10.49 0.80
CA PHE A 97 13.51 -10.88 1.59
C PHE A 97 13.23 -12.03 2.56
N ASP A 98 11.96 -12.25 2.91
CA ASP A 98 11.51 -13.39 3.73
C ASP A 98 11.06 -14.59 2.88
N LYS A 99 11.22 -14.54 1.55
CA LYS A 99 10.78 -15.58 0.60
C LYS A 99 9.27 -15.80 0.59
N TRP A 100 8.50 -14.74 0.84
CA TRP A 100 7.05 -14.74 0.81
C TRP A 100 6.50 -13.67 -0.13
N LYS A 101 5.27 -13.90 -0.59
CA LYS A 101 4.48 -12.93 -1.33
C LYS A 101 3.01 -13.07 -0.92
N ILE A 102 2.36 -11.94 -0.68
CA ILE A 102 0.92 -11.84 -0.52
C ILE A 102 0.27 -11.65 -1.89
N VAL A 103 -0.80 -12.40 -2.14
CA VAL A 103 -1.65 -12.26 -3.33
C VAL A 103 -3.10 -12.14 -2.90
N ARG A 104 -3.78 -11.10 -3.37
CA ARG A 104 -5.22 -10.93 -3.20
C ARG A 104 -5.95 -11.60 -4.37
N ASN A 105 -6.87 -12.49 -4.04
CA ASN A 105 -7.78 -13.15 -4.98
C ASN A 105 -9.21 -12.69 -4.66
N ASN A 106 -9.62 -11.55 -5.22
CA ASN A 106 -10.89 -10.89 -4.91
C ASN A 106 -11.07 -10.63 -3.40
N GLU A 107 -11.84 -11.48 -2.73
CA GLU A 107 -12.18 -11.38 -1.31
C GLU A 107 -11.16 -12.06 -0.38
N GLU A 108 -10.26 -12.89 -0.94
CA GLU A 108 -9.29 -13.63 -0.13
C GLU A 108 -7.87 -13.10 -0.25
N ILE A 109 -7.13 -13.20 0.85
CA ILE A 109 -5.69 -12.98 0.91
C ILE A 109 -4.99 -14.34 0.95
N SER A 110 -3.94 -14.54 0.19
CA SER A 110 -3.16 -15.79 0.17
C SER A 110 -1.67 -15.52 0.26
N PHE A 111 -0.93 -16.52 0.75
CA PHE A 111 0.52 -16.44 0.92
C PHE A 111 1.19 -17.45 -0.01
N VAL A 112 2.12 -16.97 -0.83
CA VAL A 112 2.89 -17.78 -1.77
C VAL A 112 4.35 -17.72 -1.36
N LYS A 113 4.97 -18.89 -1.24
CA LYS A 113 6.42 -19.00 -1.00
C LYS A 113 7.17 -18.74 -2.30
N LYS A 114 8.22 -17.92 -2.26
CA LYS A 114 9.07 -17.60 -3.42
C LYS A 114 10.48 -18.09 -3.21
N ASP A 115 11.03 -18.77 -4.21
CA ASP A 115 12.42 -19.26 -4.16
C ASP A 115 13.45 -18.19 -4.56
N LYS A 116 13.03 -17.18 -5.33
CA LYS A 116 13.88 -16.09 -5.82
C LYS A 116 13.33 -14.73 -5.37
N ILE A 117 14.24 -13.88 -4.91
CA ILE A 117 13.95 -12.48 -4.58
C ILE A 117 13.87 -11.71 -5.90
N GLU A 118 12.69 -11.17 -6.21
CA GLU A 118 12.50 -10.25 -7.33
C GLU A 118 12.36 -8.83 -6.77
N ILE A 119 13.48 -8.12 -6.65
CA ILE A 119 13.46 -6.69 -6.35
C ILE A 119 13.15 -5.99 -7.66
N LYS A 120 11.86 -5.68 -7.89
CA LYS A 120 11.53 -4.69 -8.90
C LYS A 120 11.91 -3.34 -8.30
N ASN A 121 13.02 -2.78 -8.77
CA ASN A 121 13.20 -1.35 -8.64
C ASN A 121 11.92 -0.72 -9.21
N LYS A 122 11.37 0.32 -8.54
CA LYS A 122 10.51 1.24 -9.29
C LYS A 122 11.37 1.61 -10.49
N GLU A 123 11.02 1.10 -11.66
CA GLU A 123 11.32 1.82 -12.88
C GLU A 123 10.66 3.17 -12.62
N ASN A 124 11.44 4.12 -12.10
CA ASN A 124 11.27 5.47 -12.55
C ASN A 124 11.33 5.26 -14.06
N ILE A 125 10.18 5.32 -14.72
CA ILE A 125 10.12 5.55 -16.14
C ILE A 125 10.66 6.98 -16.29
N VAL A 126 11.96 7.11 -16.06
CA VAL A 126 12.79 8.14 -16.65
C VAL A 126 12.66 7.77 -18.11
N PRO A 127 11.97 8.60 -18.90
CA PRO A 127 11.96 8.39 -20.33
C PRO A 127 13.42 8.28 -20.75
N GLU A 128 13.81 7.14 -21.33
CA GLU A 128 15.20 6.92 -21.76
C GLU A 128 15.53 7.86 -22.94
N THR A 129 14.49 8.45 -23.55
CA THR A 129 14.58 9.43 -24.63
C THR A 129 13.55 10.57 -24.51
N GLU A 130 13.84 11.69 -25.17
CA GLU A 130 12.90 12.82 -25.31
C GLU A 130 11.57 12.39 -25.95
N SER A 131 11.62 11.50 -26.93
CA SER A 131 10.42 10.96 -27.59
C SER A 131 9.54 10.19 -26.60
N GLU A 132 10.11 9.34 -25.75
CA GLU A 132 9.35 8.65 -24.70
C GLU A 132 8.76 9.60 -23.65
N PHE A 133 9.39 10.76 -23.42
CA PHE A 133 8.85 11.79 -22.52
C PHE A 133 7.64 12.47 -23.15
N LEU A 134 7.75 12.85 -24.43
CA LEU A 134 6.70 13.54 -25.18
C LEU A 134 5.52 12.62 -25.52
N GLU A 135 5.78 11.32 -25.69
CA GLU A 135 4.76 10.27 -25.91
C GLU A 135 4.11 9.80 -24.60
N LYS A 136 4.55 10.30 -23.44
CA LYS A 136 3.95 9.97 -22.13
C LYS A 136 2.53 10.54 -22.09
N ASP A 137 1.60 9.71 -22.53
CA ASP A 137 0.22 10.00 -22.87
C ASP A 137 -0.51 10.90 -21.84
N PHE A 138 -0.95 12.08 -22.30
CA PHE A 138 -2.00 12.86 -21.63
C PHE A 138 -3.37 12.14 -21.66
N LYS A 139 -3.50 10.97 -22.29
CA LYS A 139 -4.76 10.21 -22.47
C LYS A 139 -5.52 9.91 -21.18
N ASN A 140 -4.84 9.89 -20.03
CA ASN A 140 -5.47 9.63 -18.73
C ASN A 140 -5.73 10.90 -17.89
N VAL A 141 -5.48 12.09 -18.44
CA VAL A 141 -5.74 13.35 -17.73
C VAL A 141 -7.20 13.73 -17.91
N ASN A 142 -8.03 13.36 -16.94
CA ASN A 142 -9.41 13.83 -16.88
C ASN A 142 -9.47 15.21 -16.18
N ILE A 143 -9.42 16.28 -16.97
CA ILE A 143 -9.48 17.67 -16.48
C ILE A 143 -10.76 17.94 -15.67
N ASP A 144 -11.87 17.27 -16.00
CA ASP A 144 -13.14 17.43 -15.29
C ASP A 144 -13.05 16.96 -13.82
N LYS A 145 -12.14 16.03 -13.51
CA LYS A 145 -11.92 15.57 -12.12
C LYS A 145 -11.12 16.55 -11.26
N ILE A 146 -10.56 17.62 -11.83
CA ILE A 146 -9.77 18.62 -11.10
C ILE A 146 -10.69 19.56 -10.30
N GLY A 147 -11.98 19.65 -10.67
CA GLY A 147 -12.96 20.47 -9.95
C GLY A 147 -12.79 21.97 -10.16
N LEU A 148 -12.25 22.37 -11.31
CA LEU A 148 -12.12 23.79 -11.69
C LEU A 148 -13.43 24.35 -12.23
N ASP A 149 -13.53 25.67 -12.29
CA ASP A 149 -14.62 26.34 -12.99
C ASP A 149 -14.74 25.87 -14.44
N SER A 150 -15.98 25.85 -14.95
CA SER A 150 -16.32 25.41 -16.31
C SER A 150 -15.49 26.10 -17.40
N ARG A 151 -15.30 27.43 -17.32
CA ARG A 151 -14.57 28.18 -18.35
C ARG A 151 -13.08 27.85 -18.33
N LEU A 152 -12.52 27.63 -17.15
CA LEU A 152 -11.12 27.22 -17.00
C LEU A 152 -10.90 25.79 -17.51
N THR A 153 -11.85 24.89 -17.22
CA THR A 153 -11.85 23.52 -17.71
C THR A 153 -11.85 23.47 -19.24
N ASP A 154 -12.68 24.29 -19.88
CA ASP A 154 -12.77 24.36 -21.35
C ASP A 154 -11.48 24.90 -21.99
N ILE A 155 -10.88 25.94 -21.40
CA ILE A 155 -9.60 26.50 -21.87
C ILE A 155 -8.49 25.44 -21.77
N LEU A 156 -8.42 24.72 -20.66
CA LEU A 156 -7.40 23.68 -20.46
C LEU A 156 -7.57 22.53 -21.46
N LYS A 157 -8.81 22.11 -21.74
CA LYS A 157 -9.09 21.10 -22.78
C LYS A 157 -8.65 21.56 -24.16
N LEU A 158 -8.87 22.83 -24.51
CA LEU A 158 -8.39 23.40 -25.77
C LEU A 158 -6.87 23.39 -25.87
N ARG A 159 -6.17 23.83 -24.82
CA ARG A 159 -4.69 23.83 -24.78
C ARG A 159 -4.10 22.43 -24.85
N LEU A 160 -4.72 21.46 -24.19
CA LEU A 160 -4.27 20.07 -24.24
C LEU A 160 -4.36 19.50 -25.67
N ASN A 161 -5.46 19.81 -26.38
CA ASN A 161 -5.64 19.41 -27.77
C ASN A 161 -4.64 20.10 -28.72
N GLU A 162 -4.32 21.37 -28.49
CA GLU A 162 -3.26 22.07 -29.25
C GLU A 162 -1.90 21.39 -29.07
N ILE A 163 -1.53 21.06 -27.83
CA ILE A 163 -0.27 20.37 -27.51
C ILE A 163 -0.21 19.01 -28.22
N GLU A 164 -1.28 18.22 -28.17
CA GLU A 164 -1.35 16.91 -28.86
C GLU A 164 -1.16 17.05 -30.37
N LYS A 165 -1.69 18.12 -30.98
CA LYS A 165 -1.51 18.39 -32.40
C LYS A 165 -0.06 18.77 -32.73
N CYS A 166 0.56 19.63 -31.93
CA CYS A 166 1.95 20.03 -32.12
C CYS A 166 2.91 18.83 -32.02
N ILE A 167 2.71 17.96 -31.03
CA ILE A 167 3.50 16.73 -30.86
C ILE A 167 3.37 15.83 -32.09
N LYS A 168 2.14 15.63 -32.59
CA LYS A 168 1.90 14.78 -33.79
C LYS A 168 2.49 15.35 -35.08
N SER A 169 2.69 16.67 -35.16
CA SER A 169 3.21 17.31 -36.37
C SER A 169 4.74 17.35 -36.48
N ASN A 170 5.49 16.86 -35.49
CA ASN A 170 6.97 16.98 -35.45
C ASN A 170 7.44 18.44 -35.68
N ALA A 171 6.68 19.41 -35.17
CA ALA A 171 6.93 20.84 -35.34
C ALA A 171 7.73 21.42 -34.19
#